data_AF-A0A3N4IYE9-F1
#
_entry.id   AF-A0A3N4IYE9-F1
#
_cell.length_a   1.000
_cell.length_b   1.000
_cell.length_c   1.000
_cell.angle_alpha   90.00
_cell.angle_beta   90.00
_cell.angle_gamma   90.00
#
_symmetry.space_group_name_H-M   'P 1'
#
loop_
_entity.id
_entity.type
_entity.pdbx_description
1 polymer ?
#
loop_
_entity_poly.entity_id
_entity_poly.type
_entity_poly.pdbx_seq_one_letter_code
_entity_poly.pdbx_strand_id
1 'polypeptide(L)'
;FGYTPLFLAAESGNEMMVERLLAMPKVSADAKTSWGGTPLHAASENGHANIVKLLLSRSDVDPNWKTDAGDTPFLRASLNGKEGIAKLFLNLDNFDPNITNNYGSTALSLAAWYGHIGIVKMLLD
;
A
#
# COMPACT_ATOMS: atom_id res chain seq x y z
N PHE A 1 -1.30 -19.41 2.58
CA PHE A 1 -1.30 -18.03 2.06
C PHE A 1 -2.02 -17.04 2.98
N GLY A 2 -3.04 -17.45 3.77
CA GLY A 2 -3.63 -16.57 4.79
C GLY A 2 -4.39 -15.36 4.22
N TYR A 3 -4.83 -15.43 2.96
CA TYR A 3 -5.59 -14.35 2.34
C TYR A 3 -6.94 -14.18 3.04
N THR A 4 -7.21 -12.96 3.49
CA THR A 4 -8.54 -12.59 3.99
C THR A 4 -9.45 -12.20 2.83
N PRO A 5 -10.78 -12.26 3.00
CA PRO A 5 -11.71 -11.75 2.00
C PRO A 5 -11.43 -10.28 1.62
N LEU A 6 -11.02 -9.47 2.61
CA LEU A 6 -10.67 -8.07 2.39
C LEU A 6 -9.39 -7.91 1.57
N PHE A 7 -8.38 -8.75 1.80
CA PHE A 7 -7.16 -8.77 0.99
C PHE A 7 -7.50 -9.08 -0.48
N LEU A 8 -8.29 -10.12 -0.74
CA LEU A 8 -8.66 -10.52 -2.11
C LEU A 8 -9.51 -9.46 -2.82
N ALA A 9 -10.43 -8.81 -2.09
CA ALA A 9 -11.22 -7.70 -2.60
C ALA A 9 -10.34 -6.49 -2.95
N ALA A 10 -9.38 -6.17 -2.07
CA ALA A 10 -8.42 -5.09 -2.30
C ALA A 10 -7.47 -5.37 -3.47
N GLU A 11 -6.98 -6.60 -3.61
CA GLU A 11 -6.13 -7.05 -4.73
C GLU A 11 -6.85 -6.95 -6.08
N SER A 12 -8.10 -7.44 -6.13
CA SER A 12 -8.92 -7.46 -7.35
C SER A 12 -9.53 -6.11 -7.72
N GLY A 13 -9.43 -5.09 -6.87
CA GLY A 13 -10.03 -3.79 -7.13
C GLY A 13 -11.55 -3.75 -6.91
N ASN A 14 -12.11 -4.72 -6.17
CA ASN A 14 -13.55 -4.79 -5.91
C ASN A 14 -13.94 -3.83 -4.77
N GLU A 15 -14.07 -2.56 -5.12
CA GLU A 15 -14.42 -1.46 -4.20
C GLU A 15 -15.70 -1.74 -3.41
N MET A 16 -16.76 -2.21 -4.07
CA MET A 16 -18.03 -2.55 -3.41
C MET A 16 -17.85 -3.61 -2.31
N MET A 17 -17.02 -4.63 -2.56
CA MET A 17 -16.76 -5.67 -1.56
C MET A 17 -15.89 -5.15 -0.42
N VAL A 18 -14.89 -4.30 -0.72
CA VAL A 18 -14.08 -3.63 0.30
C VAL A 18 -14.97 -2.83 1.26
N GLU A 19 -15.87 -1.98 0.73
CA GLU A 19 -16.79 -1.19 1.55
C GLU A 19 -17.68 -2.07 2.44
N ARG A 20 -18.28 -3.12 1.86
CA ARG A 20 -19.14 -4.04 2.62
C ARG A 20 -18.39 -4.77 3.73
N LEU A 21 -17.15 -5.19 3.48
CA LEU A 21 -16.32 -5.87 4.47
C LEU A 21 -15.88 -4.92 5.58
N LEU A 22 -15.44 -3.70 5.24
CA LEU A 22 -15.04 -2.69 6.22
C LEU A 22 -16.19 -2.21 7.11
N ALA A 23 -17.44 -2.32 6.65
CA ALA A 23 -18.63 -2.04 7.45
C ALA A 23 -18.91 -3.11 8.53
N MET A 24 -18.26 -4.28 8.49
CA MET A 24 -18.48 -5.35 9.45
C MET A 24 -17.59 -5.17 10.69
N PRO A 25 -18.13 -5.10 11.93
CA PRO A 25 -17.35 -4.84 13.14
C PRO A 25 -16.22 -5.82 13.45
N LYS A 26 -16.28 -7.05 12.90
CA LYS A 26 -15.30 -8.12 13.15
C LYS A 26 -14.15 -8.13 12.13
N VAL A 27 -14.23 -7.34 11.07
CA VAL A 27 -13.20 -7.29 10.03
C VAL A 27 -12.08 -6.37 10.50
N SER A 28 -10.88 -6.92 10.59
CA SER A 28 -9.67 -6.11 10.78
C SER A 28 -9.17 -5.64 9.42
N ALA A 29 -9.07 -4.32 9.25
CA ALA A 29 -8.64 -3.71 7.99
C ALA A 29 -7.16 -4.02 7.65
N ASP A 30 -6.37 -4.33 8.67
CA ASP A 30 -4.93 -4.63 8.59
C ASP A 30 -4.58 -6.11 8.74
N ALA A 31 -5.57 -7.00 8.61
CA ALA A 31 -5.33 -8.43 8.72
C ALA A 31 -4.25 -8.91 7.74
N LYS A 32 -3.20 -9.54 8.27
CA LYS A 32 -2.01 -9.92 7.52
C LYS A 32 -2.15 -11.30 6.89
N THR A 33 -1.60 -11.44 5.70
CA THR A 33 -1.35 -12.72 5.05
C THR A 33 -0.20 -13.47 5.73
N SER A 34 0.06 -14.70 5.30
CA SER A 34 1.19 -15.48 5.83
C SER A 34 2.58 -14.92 5.47
N TRP A 35 2.65 -13.88 4.65
CA TRP A 35 3.89 -13.18 4.27
C TRP A 35 3.91 -11.71 4.74
N GLY A 36 3.03 -11.38 5.69
CA GLY A 36 2.95 -10.04 6.29
C GLY A 36 2.22 -8.98 5.47
N GLY A 37 1.68 -9.33 4.30
CA GLY A 37 0.93 -8.39 3.45
C GLY A 37 -0.43 -8.02 4.03
N THR A 38 -0.79 -6.75 3.96
CA THR A 38 -2.13 -6.23 4.34
C THR A 38 -2.97 -5.92 3.09
N PRO A 39 -4.29 -5.70 3.22
CA PRO A 39 -5.11 -5.21 2.11
C PRO A 39 -4.58 -3.90 1.50
N LEU A 40 -3.96 -3.03 2.30
CA LEU A 40 -3.35 -1.80 1.82
C LEU A 40 -2.15 -2.06 0.90
N HIS A 41 -1.36 -3.11 1.15
CA HIS A 41 -0.30 -3.56 0.23
C HIS A 41 -0.91 -3.97 -1.11
N ALA A 42 -1.93 -4.83 -1.08
CA ALA A 42 -2.56 -5.36 -2.29
C ALA A 42 -3.15 -4.25 -3.18
N ALA A 43 -3.89 -3.31 -2.56
CA ALA A 43 -4.46 -2.18 -3.28
C ALA A 43 -3.38 -1.23 -3.83
N SER A 44 -2.31 -1.00 -3.05
CA SER A 44 -1.22 -0.10 -3.43
C SER A 44 -0.36 -0.67 -4.57
N GLU A 45 -0.06 -1.96 -4.52
CA GLU A 45 0.65 -2.69 -5.56
C GLU A 45 -0.11 -2.70 -6.89
N ASN A 46 -1.44 -2.85 -6.84
CA ASN A 46 -2.29 -2.94 -8.03
C ASN A 46 -2.82 -1.58 -8.53
N GLY A 47 -2.62 -0.49 -7.78
CA GLY A 47 -2.99 0.86 -8.21
C GLY A 47 -4.45 1.26 -7.93
N HIS A 48 -5.13 0.59 -7.00
CA HIS A 48 -6.54 0.82 -6.70
C HIS A 48 -6.75 2.01 -5.76
N ALA A 49 -6.66 3.23 -6.30
CA ALA A 49 -6.60 4.47 -5.54
C ALA A 49 -7.79 4.71 -4.59
N ASN A 50 -9.01 4.35 -4.99
CA ASN A 50 -10.18 4.50 -4.11
C ASN A 50 -10.10 3.54 -2.91
N ILE A 51 -9.69 2.30 -3.13
CA ILE A 51 -9.51 1.32 -2.06
C ILE A 51 -8.39 1.76 -1.10
N VAL A 52 -7.29 2.31 -1.64
CA VAL A 52 -6.23 2.89 -0.80
C VAL A 52 -6.77 4.02 0.07
N LYS A 53 -7.57 4.94 -0.48
CA LYS A 53 -8.22 6.01 0.31
C LYS A 53 -9.16 5.45 1.39
N LEU A 54 -9.99 4.47 1.05
CA LEU A 54 -10.89 3.82 2.00
C LEU A 54 -10.12 3.20 3.17
N LEU A 55 -9.04 2.46 2.87
CA LEU A 55 -8.19 1.84 3.88
C LEU A 55 -7.45 2.89 4.71
N LEU A 56 -6.87 3.93 4.11
CA LEU A 56 -6.18 5.00 4.85
C LEU A 56 -7.11 5.85 5.72
N SER A 57 -8.42 5.85 5.45
CA SER A 57 -9.41 6.54 6.30
C SER A 57 -9.73 5.79 7.60
N ARG A 58 -9.27 4.54 7.73
CA ARG A 58 -9.50 3.70 8.90
C ARG A 58 -8.44 3.96 9.96
N SER A 59 -8.89 4.16 11.21
CA SER A 59 -7.99 4.39 12.35
C SER A 59 -7.18 3.16 12.77
N ASP A 60 -7.62 1.97 12.37
CA ASP A 60 -6.93 0.69 12.63
C ASP A 60 -6.00 0.25 11.50
N VAL A 61 -5.73 1.13 10.53
CA VAL A 61 -4.78 0.89 9.43
C VAL A 61 -3.49 1.65 9.68
N ASP A 62 -2.38 0.93 9.76
CA ASP A 62 -1.03 1.48 9.77
C ASP A 62 -0.46 1.48 8.34
N PRO A 63 -0.24 2.67 7.73
CA PRO A 63 0.27 2.81 6.37
C PRO A 63 1.71 2.32 6.20
N ASN A 64 2.43 2.09 7.30
CA ASN A 64 3.85 1.72 7.31
C ASN A 64 4.11 0.27 7.69
N TRP A 65 3.06 -0.56 7.81
CA TRP A 65 3.24 -1.99 8.04
C TRP A 65 4.17 -2.61 7.01
N LYS A 66 5.08 -3.46 7.48
CA LYS A 66 6.03 -4.17 6.64
C LYS A 66 5.60 -5.62 6.42
N THR A 67 5.75 -6.07 5.18
CA THR A 67 5.78 -7.50 4.83
C THR A 67 7.01 -8.19 5.42
N ASP A 68 7.11 -9.51 5.28
CA ASP A 68 8.29 -10.28 5.70
C ASP A 68 9.57 -9.85 4.95
N ALA A 69 9.44 -9.29 3.74
CA ALA A 69 10.53 -8.70 2.97
C ALA A 69 10.90 -7.28 3.42
N GLY A 70 10.14 -6.70 4.36
CA GLY A 70 10.31 -5.32 4.81
C GLY A 70 9.59 -4.28 3.95
N ASP A 71 8.89 -4.69 2.89
CA ASP A 71 8.20 -3.74 2.01
C ASP A 71 6.99 -3.14 2.72
N THR A 72 6.86 -1.81 2.64
CA THR A 72 5.63 -1.08 2.98
C THR A 72 4.71 -1.00 1.76
N PRO A 73 3.42 -0.63 1.93
CA PRO A 73 2.52 -0.36 0.80
C PRO A 73 3.07 0.70 -0.16
N PHE A 74 3.74 1.74 0.35
CA PHE A 74 4.37 2.78 -0.47
C PHE A 74 5.55 2.26 -1.30
N LEU A 75 6.37 1.37 -0.72
CA LEU A 75 7.43 0.69 -1.46
C LEU A 75 6.85 -0.17 -2.60
N ARG A 76 5.74 -0.88 -2.34
CA ARG A 76 5.03 -1.67 -3.38
C ARG A 76 4.44 -0.81 -4.49
N ALA A 77 3.84 0.33 -4.16
CA ALA A 77 3.36 1.29 -5.15
C ALA A 77 4.50 1.83 -6.02
N SER A 78 5.63 2.16 -5.39
CA SER A 78 6.82 2.72 -6.05
C SER A 78 7.51 1.70 -6.96
N LEU A 79 7.66 0.46 -6.49
CA LEU A 79 8.15 -0.68 -7.28
C LEU A 79 7.33 -0.88 -8.57
N ASN A 80 6.00 -0.73 -8.48
CA ASN A 80 5.05 -1.04 -9.55
C ASN A 80 4.59 0.19 -10.36
N GLY A 81 5.21 1.36 -10.15
CA GLY A 81 4.94 2.58 -10.92
C GLY A 81 3.56 3.18 -10.70
N LYS A 82 2.97 2.98 -9.52
CA LYS A 82 1.61 3.46 -9.22
C LYS A 82 1.63 4.91 -8.75
N GLU A 83 1.85 5.83 -9.69
CA GLU A 83 1.96 7.28 -9.43
C GLU A 83 0.80 7.87 -8.61
N GLY A 84 -0.44 7.50 -8.96
CA GLY A 84 -1.61 7.96 -8.21
C GLY A 84 -1.61 7.51 -6.75
N ILE A 85 -1.09 6.31 -6.47
CA ILE A 85 -0.96 5.80 -5.11
C ILE A 85 0.19 6.50 -4.39
N ALA A 86 1.35 6.65 -5.05
CA ALA A 86 2.48 7.35 -4.48
C ALA A 86 2.11 8.77 -4.02
N LYS A 87 1.35 9.49 -4.85
CA LYS A 87 0.81 10.81 -4.50
C LYS A 87 -0.13 10.78 -3.29
N LEU A 88 -0.93 9.72 -3.09
CA LEU A 88 -1.78 9.62 -1.90
C LEU A 88 -0.95 9.48 -0.63
N PHE A 89 0.09 8.65 -0.64
CA PHE A 89 0.99 8.48 0.51
C PHE A 89 1.77 9.76 0.82
N LEU A 90 2.32 10.43 -0.19
CA LEU A 90 3.07 11.68 -0.01
C LEU A 90 2.21 12.84 0.53
N ASN A 91 0.89 12.75 0.41
CA ASN A 91 -0.05 13.74 0.97
C ASN A 91 -0.50 13.40 2.41
N LEU A 92 -0.04 12.30 3.00
CA LEU A 92 -0.33 11.98 4.40
C LEU A 92 0.52 12.86 5.32
N ASP A 93 -0.09 13.33 6.42
CA ASP A 93 0.62 14.14 7.42
C ASP A 93 1.78 13.37 8.05
N ASN A 94 2.95 14.00 8.14
CA ASN A 94 4.18 13.42 8.72
C ASN A 94 4.63 12.11 8.06
N PHE A 95 4.32 11.89 6.79
CA PHE A 95 4.74 10.70 6.05
C PHE A 95 6.24 10.72 5.75
N ASP A 96 6.94 9.61 6.05
CA ASP A 96 8.36 9.42 5.71
C ASP A 96 8.49 8.54 4.45
N PRO A 97 8.85 9.11 3.28
CA PRO A 97 9.03 8.34 2.06
C PRO A 97 10.35 7.56 1.99
N ASN A 98 11.24 7.73 2.98
CA ASN A 98 12.59 7.14 2.98
C ASN A 98 12.68 5.82 3.75
N ILE A 99 11.55 5.26 4.19
CA ILE A 99 11.52 3.93 4.83
C ILE A 99 12.13 2.88 3.90
N THR A 100 13.04 2.07 4.44
CA THR A 100 13.69 0.98 3.72
C THR A 100 13.06 -0.38 4.01
N ASN A 101 13.07 -1.25 3.01
CA ASN A 101 12.83 -2.69 3.21
C ASN A 101 14.09 -3.41 3.73
N ASN A 102 14.01 -4.73 3.90
CA ASN A 102 15.10 -5.53 4.48
C ASN A 102 16.34 -5.61 3.57
N TYR A 103 16.25 -5.13 2.33
CA TYR A 103 17.34 -5.04 1.37
C TYR A 103 17.98 -3.65 1.32
N GLY A 104 17.50 -2.70 2.13
CA GLY A 104 17.96 -1.31 2.10
C GLY A 104 17.39 -0.47 0.97
N SER A 105 16.41 -0.98 0.21
CA SER A 105 15.78 -0.24 -0.88
C SER A 105 14.76 0.76 -0.35
N THR A 106 14.80 2.00 -0.85
CA THR A 106 13.80 3.05 -0.63
C THR A 106 12.81 3.12 -1.80
N ALA A 107 11.73 3.88 -1.65
CA ALA A 107 10.79 4.14 -2.74
C ALA A 107 11.49 4.77 -3.95
N LEU A 108 12.42 5.70 -3.70
CA LEU A 108 13.20 6.37 -4.74
C LEU A 108 14.11 5.38 -5.48
N SER A 109 14.82 4.51 -4.76
CA SER A 109 15.72 3.54 -5.42
C SER A 109 14.96 2.52 -6.25
N LEU A 110 13.80 2.04 -5.75
CA LEU A 110 12.93 1.14 -6.49
C LEU A 110 12.34 1.82 -7.74
N ALA A 111 11.77 3.01 -7.59
CA ALA A 111 11.21 3.77 -8.72
C ALA A 111 12.27 4.07 -9.79
N ALA A 112 13.48 4.46 -9.38
CA ALA A 112 14.59 4.72 -10.29
C ALA A 112 15.05 3.44 -11.02
N TRP A 113 15.18 2.32 -10.31
CA TRP A 113 15.60 1.04 -10.89
C TRP A 113 14.64 0.55 -11.98
N TYR A 114 13.34 0.69 -11.76
CA TYR A 114 12.31 0.25 -12.71
C TYR A 114 11.87 1.33 -13.71
N GLY A 115 12.46 2.53 -13.67
CA GLY A 115 12.21 3.59 -14.65
C GLY A 115 10.89 4.35 -14.45
N HIS A 116 10.34 4.39 -13.24
CA HIS A 116 9.08 5.08 -12.91
C HIS A 116 9.30 6.58 -12.69
N ILE A 117 9.54 7.30 -13.79
CA ILE A 117 9.98 8.71 -13.80
C ILE A 117 9.05 9.63 -12.99
N GLY A 118 7.73 9.45 -13.04
CA GLY A 118 6.81 10.32 -12.29
C GLY A 118 6.96 10.19 -10.78
N ILE A 119 7.19 8.97 -10.27
CA ILE A 119 7.46 8.74 -8.84
C ILE A 119 8.83 9.29 -8.45
N VAL A 120 9.85 9.12 -9.29
CA VAL A 120 11.17 9.71 -9.05
C VAL A 120 11.08 11.22 -8.91
N LYS A 121 10.34 11.89 -9.80
CA LYS A 121 10.11 13.35 -9.71
C LYS A 121 9.40 13.73 -8.41
N MET A 122 8.28 13.07 -8.10
CA MET A 122 7.53 13.32 -6.86
C MET A 122 8.36 13.14 -5.58
N LEU A 123 9.39 12.29 -5.60
CA LEU A 123 10.27 12.04 -4.45
C LEU A 123 11.49 12.95 -4.37
N LEU A 124 11.78 13.72 -5.43
CA LEU A 124 12.90 14.67 -5.49
C LEU A 124 12.46 16.13 -5.40
N ASP A 125 11.16 16.38 -5.55
CA ASP A 125 10.52 17.69 -5.37
C ASP A 125 10.38 18.06 -3.88
#